data_AF-A0A2D6EYK5-F1
#
_entry.id   AF-A0A2D6EYK5-F1
#
_cell.length_a   1.000
_cell.length_b   1.000
_cell.length_c   1.000
_cell.angle_alpha   90.00
_cell.angle_beta   90.00
_cell.angle_gamma   90.00
#
_symmetry.space_group_name_H-M   'P 1'
#
loop_
_entity.id
_entity.type
_entity.pdbx_description
1 polymer ?
#
loop_
_entity_poly.entity_id
_entity_poly.type
_entity_poly.pdbx_seq_one_letter_code
_entity_poly.pdbx_strand_id
1 'polypeptide(L)' 'GEKEMTIDKFLRFIAQMGGFLNRKSDGRPGWQTLWEGWKFFVGLKAGVRLFEEGVTYG' A
#
# COMPACT_ATOMS: atom_id res chain seq x y z
N GLY A 1 17.63 -12.14 -6.69
CA GLY A 1 18.01 -10.71 -6.73
C GLY A 1 16.81 -9.92 -6.28
N GLU A 2 16.89 -9.30 -5.11
CA GLU A 2 15.80 -8.44 -4.63
C GLU A 2 15.60 -7.29 -5.61
N LYS A 3 14.42 -7.22 -6.21
CA LYS A 3 14.13 -6.23 -7.23
C LYS A 3 13.77 -4.95 -6.49
N GLU A 4 14.67 -3.97 -6.49
CA GLU A 4 14.49 -2.66 -5.83
C GLU A 4 13.07 -2.11 -6.00
N MET A 5 12.57 -1.51 -4.92
CA MET A 5 11.30 -0.83 -4.90
C MET A 5 11.42 0.50 -5.65
N THR A 6 10.65 0.66 -6.71
CA THR A 6 10.54 1.93 -7.43
C THR A 6 9.27 2.67 -7.00
N ILE A 7 9.22 3.98 -7.24
CA ILE A 7 8.02 4.79 -6.97
C ILE A 7 6.81 4.25 -7.74
N ASP A 8 6.96 3.87 -9.01
CA ASP A 8 5.85 3.29 -9.81
C ASP A 8 5.32 1.99 -9.20
N LYS A 9 6.20 1.08 -8.78
CA LYS A 9 5.78 -0.16 -8.09
C LYS A 9 5.05 0.15 -6.79
N PHE A 10 5.60 1.05 -5.99
CA PHE A 10 5.00 1.45 -4.72
C PHE A 10 3.58 2.03 -4.96
N LEU A 11 3.44 2.96 -5.89
CA LEU A 11 2.14 3.55 -6.22
C LEU A 11 1.15 2.52 -6.77
N ARG A 12 1.61 1.53 -7.55
CA ARG A 12 0.76 0.42 -7.99
C ARG A 12 0.33 -0.49 -6.86
N PHE A 13 1.18 -0.73 -5.85
CA PHE A 13 0.79 -1.49 -4.66
C PHE A 13 -0.24 -0.74 -3.83
N ILE A 14 -0.03 0.56 -3.60
CA ILE A 14 -1.02 1.41 -2.93
C ILE A 14 -2.33 1.38 -3.71
N ALA A 15 -2.31 1.60 -5.03
CA ALA A 15 -3.53 1.60 -5.83
C ALA A 15 -4.26 0.24 -5.81
N GLN A 16 -3.52 -0.89 -5.77
CA GLN A 16 -4.12 -2.23 -5.64
C GLN A 16 -4.91 -2.39 -4.34
N MET A 17 -4.42 -1.82 -3.23
CA MET A 17 -5.17 -1.77 -1.97
C MET A 17 -6.48 -0.96 -2.10
N GLY A 18 -6.52 0.02 -3.01
CA GLY A 18 -7.72 0.79 -3.34
C GLY A 18 -8.55 0.21 -4.50
N GLY A 19 -8.30 -1.03 -4.92
CA GLY A 19 -9.10 -1.73 -5.95
C GLY A 19 -8.55 -1.66 -7.38
N PHE A 20 -7.35 -1.13 -7.62
CA PHE A 20 -6.72 -1.17 -8.93
C PHE A 20 -6.24 -2.59 -9.28
N LEU A 21 -6.78 -3.20 -10.34
CA LEU A 21 -6.46 -4.59 -10.68
C LEU A 21 -5.04 -4.81 -11.23
N ASN A 22 -4.40 -3.76 -11.75
CA ASN A 22 -3.04 -3.81 -12.30
C ASN A 22 -2.85 -4.84 -13.43
N ARG A 23 -3.83 -4.99 -14.33
CA ARG A 23 -3.70 -5.80 -15.54
C ARG A 23 -2.79 -5.11 -16.56
N LYS A 24 -2.23 -5.89 -17.48
CA LYS A 24 -1.24 -5.45 -18.48
C LYS A 24 -1.64 -4.19 -19.28
N SER A 25 -2.93 -3.95 -19.48
CA SER A 25 -3.47 -2.83 -20.26
C SER A 25 -4.32 -1.84 -19.45
N ASP A 26 -4.33 -1.92 -18.11
CA ASP A 26 -5.11 -0.99 -17.28
C ASP A 26 -4.49 0.42 -17.23
N GLY A 27 -3.27 0.60 -17.72
CA GLY A 27 -2.56 1.88 -17.72
C GLY A 27 -2.02 2.26 -16.34
N ARG A 28 -2.15 3.52 -15.97
CA ARG A 28 -1.75 4.05 -14.66
C ARG A 28 -2.96 4.14 -13.73
N PRO A 29 -2.78 3.88 -12.43
CA PRO A 29 -3.87 4.03 -11.46
C PRO A 29 -4.35 5.48 -11.40
N GLY A 30 -5.66 5.66 -11.23
CA GLY A 30 -6.30 6.96 -11.03
C GLY A 30 -6.12 7.48 -9.60
N TRP A 31 -6.43 8.77 -9.38
CA TRP A 31 -6.29 9.41 -8.08
C TRP A 31 -7.19 8.79 -6.99
N GLN A 32 -8.37 8.29 -7.36
CA GLN A 32 -9.32 7.68 -6.43
C GLN A 32 -8.77 6.37 -5.84
N THR A 33 -8.28 5.46 -6.69
CA THR A 33 -7.71 4.18 -6.22
C THR A 33 -6.43 4.39 -5.42
N LEU A 34 -5.63 5.40 -5.77
CA LEU A 34 -4.48 5.80 -4.96
C LEU A 34 -4.89 6.31 -3.58
N TRP A 35 -5.91 7.18 -3.50
CA TRP A 35 -6.36 7.73 -2.23
C TRP A 35 -6.98 6.67 -1.32
N GLU A 36 -7.86 5.82 -1.86
CA GLU A 36 -8.47 4.73 -1.10
C GLU A 36 -7.41 3.75 -0.59
N GLY A 37 -6.47 3.37 -1.45
CA GLY A 37 -5.34 2.53 -1.08
C GLY A 37 -4.43 3.15 -0.02
N TRP A 38 -4.19 4.46 -0.10
CA TRP A 38 -3.37 5.18 0.88
C TRP A 38 -4.01 5.19 2.27
N LYS A 39 -5.32 5.44 2.36
CA LYS A 39 -6.06 5.37 3.63
C LYS A 39 -5.92 3.97 4.26
N PHE A 40 -6.07 2.91 3.47
CA PHE A 40 -5.88 1.54 3.93
C PHE A 40 -4.45 1.29 4.43
N PHE A 41 -3.43 1.71 3.66
CA PHE A 41 -2.03 1.58 4.02
C PHE A 41 -1.68 2.30 5.34
N VAL A 42 -2.19 3.51 5.55
CA VAL A 42 -2.00 4.25 6.81
C VAL A 42 -2.63 3.50 7.99
N GLY A 43 -3.79 2.88 7.79
CA GLY A 43 -4.42 2.01 8.79
C GLY A 43 -3.55 0.80 9.14
N LEU A 44 -3.00 0.10 8.14
CA LEU A 44 -2.07 -1.01 8.36
C LEU A 44 -0.83 -0.58 9.15
N LYS A 45 -0.22 0.55 8.78
CA LYS A 45 0.93 1.12 9.49
C LYS A 45 0.61 1.41 10.97
N ALA A 46 -0.59 1.92 11.25
CA ALA A 46 -1.04 2.13 12.63
C ALA A 46 -1.18 0.79 13.39
N GLY A 47 -1.73 -0.25 12.74
CA GLY A 47 -1.84 -1.58 13.33
C GLY A 47 -0.48 -2.22 13.67
N VAL A 48 0.50 -2.11 12.77
CA VAL A 48 1.87 -2.59 13.02
C VAL A 48 2.48 -1.89 14.22
N ARG A 49 2.36 -0.56 14.28
CA ARG A 49 2.86 0.22 15.42
C ARG A 49 2.22 -0.22 16.74
N LEU A 50 0.90 -0.39 16.76
CA LEU A 50 0.19 -0.85 17.97
C LEU A 50 0.61 -2.25 18.39
N PHE A 51 0.88 -3.15 17.44
CA PHE A 51 1.40 -4.48 17.72
C PHE A 51 2.80 -4.40 18.34
N GLU A 52 3.71 -3.61 17.78
CA GLU A 52 5.06 -3.42 18.32
C GLU A 52 5.04 -2.82 19.73
N GLU A 53 4.20 -1.80 19.96
CA GLU A 53 4.00 -1.20 21.29
C GLU A 53 3.44 -2.26 22.26
N GLY A 54 2.42 -3.01 21.86
CA GLY A 54 1.83 -4.08 22.69
C GLY A 54 2.79 -5.21 23.04
N VAL A 55 3.73 -5.55 22.15
CA VAL A 55 4.80 -6.53 22.41
C VAL A 55 5.88 -5.96 23.33
N THR A 56 6.16 -4.66 23.26
CA THR A 56 7.22 -4.03 24.07
C THR A 56 6.84 -3.89 25.55
N TYR A 57 5.54 -3.78 25.85
CA TYR A 57 5.02 -3.64 27.22
C TYR A 57 4.33 -4.91 27.76
N GLY A 58 4.37 -6.02 27.00
CA GLY A 58 3.76 -7.31 27.33
C GLY A 58 4.73 -8.36 27.87
#